data_AF-A0A9R1TXF6-F1
#
_entry.id   AF-A0A9R1TXF6-F1
#
_cell.length_a   1.000
_cell.length_b   1.000
_cell.length_c   1.000
_cell.angle_alpha   90.00
_cell.angle_beta   90.00
_cell.angle_gamma   90.00
#
_symmetry.space_group_name_H-M   'P 1'
#
loop_
_entity.id
_entity.type
_entity.pdbx_description
1 polymer ?
#
loop_
_entity_poly.entity_id
_entity_poly.type
_entity_poly.pdbx_seq_one_letter_code
_entity_poly.pdbx_strand_id
1 'polypeptide(L)'
;MASEKHKMKLSKSILEMKFMKRTKEKVDQQLFQTEGEEYFENQLTTRLKKESGQYLIEPSFVECEKLIEGRLSFQGMNPEVEKLLAAEDNEKRAKLEKLKEEISENQMVNHYKACNPTMRNRNKKRRTWVHPSERNGKQNSKKTRFMKPPDV
;
A
#
# COMPACT_ATOMS: atom_id res chain seq x y z
N MET A 1 -4.82 -35.27 -3.94
CA MET A 1 -3.77 -34.89 -2.98
C MET A 1 -2.59 -34.35 -3.78
N ALA A 2 -2.24 -33.07 -3.61
CA ALA A 2 -1.21 -32.43 -4.41
C ALA A 2 0.18 -32.82 -3.88
N SER A 3 1.06 -33.31 -4.76
CA SER A 3 2.45 -33.66 -4.45
C SER A 3 3.23 -32.42 -4.01
N GLU A 4 3.78 -32.46 -2.79
CA GLU A 4 4.76 -31.48 -2.31
C GLU A 4 5.97 -31.52 -3.23
N LYS A 5 6.18 -30.45 -4.00
CA LYS A 5 7.36 -30.30 -4.85
C LYS A 5 8.57 -30.09 -3.96
N HIS A 6 9.37 -31.12 -3.74
CA HIS A 6 10.66 -30.98 -3.06
C HIS A 6 11.51 -29.93 -3.78
N LYS A 7 11.78 -28.82 -3.10
CA LYS A 7 12.71 -27.80 -3.59
C LYS A 7 14.11 -28.43 -3.65
N MET A 8 14.66 -28.55 -4.85
CA MET A 8 16.02 -29.05 -5.04
C MET A 8 17.00 -28.04 -4.43
N LYS A 9 17.72 -28.45 -3.37
CA LYS A 9 18.76 -27.64 -2.72
C LYS A 9 20.14 -28.19 -3.10
N LEU A 10 21.12 -27.30 -3.23
CA LEU A 10 22.52 -27.70 -3.43
C LEU A 10 23.07 -28.34 -2.14
N SER A 11 24.04 -29.24 -2.29
CA SER A 11 24.71 -29.85 -1.14
C SER A 11 25.58 -28.82 -0.40
N LYS A 12 25.74 -29.03 0.92
CA LYS A 12 26.53 -28.13 1.79
C LYS A 12 27.97 -27.96 1.29
N SER A 13 28.60 -29.06 0.88
CA SER A 13 29.96 -29.06 0.32
C SER A 13 30.09 -28.21 -0.94
N ILE A 14 29.10 -28.24 -1.84
CA ILE A 14 29.10 -27.39 -3.04
C ILE A 14 28.96 -25.91 -2.65
N LEU A 15 28.09 -25.61 -1.68
CA LEU A 15 27.81 -24.24 -1.25
C LEU A 15 29.00 -23.57 -0.54
N GLU A 16 29.88 -24.36 0.09
CA GLU A 16 31.11 -23.89 0.74
C GLU A 16 32.24 -23.53 -0.25
N MET A 17 32.10 -23.92 -1.52
CA MET A 17 33.11 -23.62 -2.53
C MET A 17 33.25 -22.10 -2.74
N LYS A 18 34.49 -21.65 -2.99
CA LYS A 18 34.80 -20.21 -3.12
C LYS A 18 33.99 -19.49 -4.20
N PHE A 19 33.64 -20.17 -5.29
CA PHE A 19 32.82 -19.60 -6.37
C PHE A 19 31.34 -19.49 -6.00
N MET A 20 30.88 -20.22 -4.98
CA MET A 20 29.49 -20.22 -4.51
C MET A 20 29.22 -19.21 -3.41
N LYS A 21 30.19 -18.39 -2.99
CA LYS A 21 30.05 -17.41 -1.90
C LYS A 21 28.78 -16.55 -1.99
N ARG A 22 28.52 -15.95 -3.17
CA ARG A 22 27.31 -15.13 -3.39
C ARG A 22 26.02 -15.93 -3.26
N THR A 23 26.02 -17.18 -3.72
CA THR A 23 24.86 -18.07 -3.63
C THR A 23 24.66 -18.54 -2.20
N LYS A 24 25.74 -18.82 -1.46
CA LYS A 24 25.72 -19.14 -0.03
C LYS A 24 25.08 -18.02 0.78
N GLU A 25 25.56 -16.79 0.61
CA GLU A 25 25.00 -15.61 1.28
C GLU A 25 23.51 -15.45 1.02
N LYS A 26 23.05 -15.65 -0.23
CA LYS A 26 21.62 -15.61 -0.57
C LYS A 26 20.81 -16.72 0.09
N VAL A 27 21.33 -17.94 0.10
CA VAL A 27 20.66 -19.09 0.73
C VAL A 27 20.58 -18.87 2.24
N ASP A 28 21.64 -18.40 2.87
CA ASP A 28 21.68 -18.13 4.32
C ASP A 28 20.72 -16.98 4.69
N GLN A 29 20.64 -15.92 3.88
CA GLN A 29 19.65 -14.85 4.05
C GLN A 29 18.21 -15.36 3.94
N GLN A 30 17.92 -16.22 2.97
CA GLN A 30 16.59 -16.81 2.82
C GLN A 30 16.24 -17.69 4.01
N LEU A 31 17.19 -18.51 4.48
CA LEU A 31 17.00 -19.35 5.67
C LEU A 31 16.73 -18.48 6.90
N PHE A 32 17.52 -17.43 7.11
CA PHE A 32 17.32 -16.50 8.22
C PHE A 32 15.95 -15.82 8.17
N GLN A 33 15.48 -15.43 6.97
CA GLN A 33 14.14 -14.86 6.80
C GLN A 33 13.05 -15.88 7.12
N THR A 34 13.14 -17.10 6.56
CA THR A 34 12.12 -18.14 6.81
C THR A 34 12.10 -18.58 8.27
N GLU A 35 13.27 -18.74 8.89
CA GLU A 35 13.37 -19.08 10.31
C GLU A 35 12.83 -17.93 11.16
N GLY A 36 13.19 -16.68 10.84
CA GLY A 36 12.66 -15.49 11.51
C GLY A 36 11.14 -15.40 11.41
N GLU A 37 10.57 -15.62 10.22
CA GLU A 37 9.12 -15.69 10.02
C GLU A 37 8.52 -16.79 10.91
N GLU A 38 9.02 -18.02 10.88
CA GLU A 38 8.51 -19.12 11.70
C GLU A 38 8.59 -18.84 13.22
N TYR A 39 9.68 -18.23 13.71
CA TYR A 39 9.85 -17.90 15.12
C TYR A 39 8.91 -16.78 15.60
N PHE A 40 8.72 -15.74 14.79
CA PHE A 40 7.95 -14.55 15.19
C PHE A 40 6.48 -14.58 14.74
N GLU A 41 6.11 -15.46 13.80
CA GLU A 41 4.72 -15.60 13.33
C GLU A 41 3.76 -15.95 14.46
N ASN A 42 4.20 -16.79 15.39
CA ASN A 42 3.41 -17.21 16.54
C ASN A 42 3.38 -16.18 17.68
N GLN A 43 4.36 -15.26 17.72
CA GLN A 43 4.48 -14.24 18.78
C GLN A 43 3.74 -12.94 18.42
N LEU A 44 3.57 -12.64 17.13
CA LEU A 44 2.75 -11.51 16.70
C LEU A 44 1.26 -11.85 16.77
N THR A 45 0.59 -11.32 17.79
CA THR A 45 -0.88 -11.38 17.85
C THR A 45 -1.51 -10.71 16.62
N THR A 46 -2.65 -11.24 16.17
CA THR A 46 -3.42 -10.67 15.04
C THR A 46 -3.87 -9.23 15.27
N ARG A 47 -3.91 -8.76 16.53
CA ARG A 47 -4.17 -7.37 16.89
C ARG A 47 -2.98 -6.47 16.60
N LEU A 48 -1.75 -6.89 16.94
CA LEU A 48 -0.53 -6.13 16.61
C LEU A 48 -0.32 -5.95 15.10
N LYS A 49 -0.69 -6.94 14.28
CA LYS A 49 -0.65 -6.85 12.81
C LYS A 49 -1.68 -5.87 12.23
N LYS A 50 -2.75 -5.56 12.96
CA LYS A 50 -3.84 -4.66 12.53
C LYS A 50 -3.72 -3.25 13.11
N GLU A 51 -3.15 -3.12 14.30
CA GLU A 51 -3.02 -1.86 15.04
C GLU A 51 -1.65 -1.20 14.88
N SER A 52 -0.72 -1.79 14.11
CA SER A 52 0.56 -1.17 13.82
C SER A 52 0.39 0.08 12.94
N GLY A 53 0.53 1.26 13.56
CA GLY A 53 0.97 2.48 12.86
C GLY A 53 -0.07 3.60 12.72
N GLN A 54 -0.60 4.13 13.83
CA GLN A 54 -1.24 5.46 13.78
C GLN A 54 -0.23 6.59 13.65
N TYR A 55 0.99 6.39 14.16
CA TYR A 55 2.04 7.41 14.18
C TYR A 55 3.38 6.80 13.78
N LEU A 56 4.11 7.50 12.92
CA LEU A 56 5.50 7.22 12.58
C LEU A 56 6.34 8.24 13.36
N ILE A 57 7.18 7.77 14.27
CA ILE A 57 8.12 8.64 15.01
C ILE A 57 9.46 8.54 14.28
N GLU A 58 9.76 9.56 13.50
CA GLU A 58 11.06 9.67 12.84
C GLU A 58 11.95 10.66 13.62
N PRO A 59 13.15 10.25 14.05
CA PRO A 59 14.07 11.13 14.79
C PRO A 59 14.78 12.15 13.88
N SER A 60 14.59 12.06 12.56
CA SER A 60 15.23 12.90 11.56
C SER A 60 14.33 14.07 11.15
N PHE A 61 14.92 15.25 11.00
CA PHE A 61 14.22 16.43 10.48
C PHE A 61 14.25 16.51 8.94
N VAL A 62 14.97 15.61 8.28
CA VAL A 62 15.22 15.68 6.84
C VAL A 62 13.91 15.57 6.06
N GLU A 63 13.04 14.62 6.42
CA GLU A 63 11.75 14.43 5.76
C GLU A 63 10.73 15.51 6.13
N CYS A 64 10.75 15.96 7.39
CA CYS A 64 9.82 16.96 7.91
C CYS A 64 10.04 18.34 7.28
N GLU A 65 11.28 18.79 7.17
CA GLU A 65 11.64 20.11 6.63
C GLU A 65 12.08 20.07 5.16
N LYS A 66 12.11 18.88 4.55
CA LYS A 66 12.56 18.65 3.17
C LYS A 66 13.94 19.26 2.91
N LEU A 67 14.85 19.04 3.84
CA LEU A 67 16.21 19.59 3.78
C LEU A 67 16.96 18.99 2.59
N ILE A 68 17.73 19.84 1.90
CA ILE A 68 18.65 19.39 0.86
C ILE A 68 19.85 18.76 1.57
N GLU A 69 20.17 17.54 1.20
CA GLU A 69 21.29 16.81 1.78
C GLU A 69 22.61 17.21 1.09
N GLY A 70 23.67 17.42 1.88
CA GLY A 70 25.03 17.52 1.35
C GLY A 70 25.56 18.93 1.05
N ARG A 71 26.45 19.02 0.05
CA ARG A 71 27.21 20.24 -0.28
C ARG A 71 26.55 21.00 -1.42
N LEU A 72 26.50 22.33 -1.28
CA LEU A 72 26.03 23.24 -2.32
C LEU A 72 27.20 24.08 -2.83
N SER A 73 27.24 24.31 -4.13
CA SER A 73 28.10 25.30 -4.77
C SER A 73 27.26 26.16 -5.70
N PHE A 74 27.69 27.39 -5.88
CA PHE A 74 26.99 28.37 -6.69
C PHE A 74 27.95 29.08 -7.65
N GLN A 75 27.39 29.60 -8.74
CA GLN A 75 28.08 30.46 -9.70
C GLN A 75 29.33 29.83 -10.32
N GLY A 76 29.38 28.50 -10.46
CA GLY A 76 30.50 27.81 -11.08
C GLY A 76 31.75 27.73 -10.19
N MET A 77 31.66 28.05 -8.89
CA MET A 77 32.78 27.86 -7.94
C MET A 77 33.21 26.40 -7.85
N ASN A 78 32.27 25.47 -8.07
CA ASN A 78 32.58 24.05 -8.23
C ASN A 78 31.58 23.41 -9.23
N PRO A 79 31.96 23.27 -10.51
CA PRO A 79 31.04 22.76 -11.53
C PRO A 79 30.71 21.28 -11.36
N GLU A 80 31.58 20.50 -10.72
CA GLU A 80 31.33 19.07 -10.48
C GLU A 80 30.19 18.88 -9.46
N VAL A 81 30.21 19.67 -8.39
CA VAL A 81 29.16 19.63 -7.36
C VAL A 81 27.83 20.15 -7.90
N GLU A 82 27.84 21.23 -8.70
CA GLU A 82 26.62 21.72 -9.36
C GLU A 82 26.00 20.68 -10.31
N LYS A 83 26.83 19.95 -11.06
CA LYS A 83 26.36 18.89 -11.96
C LYS A 83 25.73 17.73 -11.20
N LEU A 84 26.31 17.33 -10.06
CA LEU A 84 25.73 16.29 -9.19
C LEU A 84 24.39 16.73 -8.62
N LEU A 85 24.30 17.97 -8.14
CA LEU A 85 23.05 18.53 -7.62
C LEU A 85 21.94 18.56 -8.68
N ALA A 86 22.27 19.01 -9.90
CA ALA A 86 21.32 19.01 -11.00
C ALA A 86 20.85 17.59 -11.39
N ALA A 87 21.75 16.59 -11.32
CA ALA A 87 21.38 15.20 -11.58
C ALA A 87 20.41 14.67 -10.50
N GLU A 88 20.68 14.94 -9.23
CA GLU A 88 19.82 14.54 -8.12
C GLU A 88 18.42 15.16 -8.21
N ASP A 89 18.33 16.45 -8.55
CA ASP A 89 17.06 17.14 -8.75
C ASP A 89 16.25 16.53 -9.90
N ASN A 90 16.92 16.16 -11.00
CA ASN A 90 16.27 15.49 -12.11
C ASN A 90 15.76 14.09 -11.72
N GLU A 91 16.51 13.33 -10.93
CA GLU A 91 16.04 12.04 -10.41
C GLU A 91 14.83 12.19 -9.48
N LYS A 92 14.83 13.20 -8.60
CA LYS A 92 13.69 13.50 -7.73
C LYS A 92 12.43 13.81 -8.55
N ARG A 93 12.56 14.63 -9.59
CA ARG A 93 11.46 14.95 -10.51
C ARG A 93 10.94 13.69 -11.23
N ALA A 94 11.84 12.88 -11.77
CA ALA A 94 11.47 11.64 -12.46
C ALA A 94 10.77 10.64 -11.53
N LYS A 95 11.18 10.53 -10.26
CA LYS A 95 10.49 9.70 -9.25
C LYS A 95 9.08 10.23 -8.97
N LEU A 96 8.92 11.55 -8.82
CA LEU A 96 7.61 12.17 -8.62
C LEU A 96 6.67 11.98 -9.81
N GLU A 97 7.19 12.02 -11.04
CA GLU A 97 6.40 11.73 -12.25
C GLU A 97 5.96 10.27 -12.30
N LYS A 98 6.87 9.32 -12.02
CA LYS A 98 6.54 7.88 -11.96
C LYS A 98 5.45 7.56 -10.93
N LEU A 99 5.48 8.19 -9.75
CA LEU A 99 4.44 8.02 -8.72
C LEU A 99 3.07 8.55 -9.18
N LYS A 100 3.02 9.57 -10.03
CA LYS A 100 1.76 10.12 -10.55
C LYS A 100 1.10 9.20 -11.59
N GLU A 101 1.88 8.35 -12.24
CA GLU A 101 1.45 7.46 -13.32
C GLU A 101 1.04 6.04 -12.84
N GLU A 102 0.78 5.84 -11.55
CA GLU A 102 0.42 4.51 -11.02
C GLU A 102 -0.92 3.96 -11.57
N ILE A 103 -1.76 4.81 -12.17
CA ILE A 103 -3.00 4.39 -12.83
C ILE A 103 -2.96 4.79 -14.30
N SER A 104 -2.80 3.80 -15.18
CA SER A 104 -2.91 4.00 -16.63
C SER A 104 -4.33 4.45 -17.01
N GLU A 105 -4.46 5.36 -17.98
CA GLU A 105 -5.75 5.80 -18.52
C GLU A 105 -6.66 4.62 -18.91
N ASN A 106 -6.08 3.57 -19.49
CA ASN A 106 -6.80 2.35 -19.87
C ASN A 106 -7.39 1.62 -18.64
N GLN A 107 -6.64 1.59 -17.54
CA GLN A 107 -7.09 1.01 -16.27
C GLN A 107 -8.25 1.83 -15.68
N MET A 108 -8.14 3.16 -15.75
CA MET A 108 -9.20 4.08 -15.31
C MET A 108 -10.48 3.88 -16.12
N VAL A 109 -10.38 3.81 -17.45
CA VAL A 109 -11.51 3.56 -18.36
C VAL A 109 -12.19 2.23 -18.05
N ASN A 110 -11.42 1.17 -17.81
CA ASN A 110 -11.96 -0.15 -17.48
C ASN A 110 -12.68 -0.16 -16.12
N HIS A 111 -12.14 0.54 -15.11
CA HIS A 111 -12.79 0.71 -13.82
C HIS A 111 -14.14 1.47 -13.95
N TYR A 112 -14.18 2.56 -14.72
CA TYR A 112 -15.41 3.31 -14.98
C TYR A 112 -16.46 2.45 -15.71
N LYS A 113 -16.04 1.67 -16.71
CA LYS A 113 -16.94 0.72 -17.41
C LYS A 113 -17.51 -0.33 -16.46
N ALA A 114 -16.69 -0.87 -15.54
CA ALA A 114 -17.12 -1.87 -14.56
C ALA A 114 -18.07 -1.32 -13.48
N CYS A 115 -17.92 -0.04 -13.08
CA CYS A 115 -18.74 0.60 -12.05
C CYS A 115 -20.09 1.13 -12.57
N ASN A 116 -20.18 1.53 -13.84
CA ASN A 116 -21.41 2.05 -14.45
C ASN A 116 -22.65 1.12 -14.39
N PRO A 117 -22.58 -0.22 -14.59
CA PRO A 117 -23.78 -1.07 -14.51
C PRO A 117 -24.40 -1.13 -13.11
N THR A 118 -23.62 -1.01 -12.04
CA THR A 118 -24.12 -1.09 -10.66
C THR A 118 -24.74 0.24 -10.19
N MET A 119 -24.17 1.38 -10.61
CA MET A 119 -24.68 2.73 -10.32
C MET A 119 -25.98 3.05 -11.07
N ARG A 120 -26.11 2.60 -12.34
CA ARG A 120 -27.32 2.82 -13.18
C ARG A 120 -28.57 2.16 -12.60
N ASN A 121 -28.43 1.05 -11.87
CA ASN A 121 -29.54 0.31 -11.27
C ASN A 121 -29.87 0.77 -9.84
N ARG A 122 -28.94 1.43 -9.14
CA ARG A 122 -29.17 1.99 -7.80
C ARG A 122 -30.14 3.18 -7.83
N ASN A 123 -30.13 3.99 -8.89
CA ASN A 123 -31.06 5.12 -9.07
C ASN A 123 -32.43 4.72 -9.64
N LYS A 124 -32.58 3.54 -10.25
CA LYS A 124 -33.89 3.05 -10.73
C LYS A 124 -34.82 2.66 -9.58
N LYS A 125 -34.29 2.05 -8.51
CA LYS A 125 -35.07 1.68 -7.31
C LYS A 125 -35.53 2.90 -6.47
N ARG A 126 -35.02 4.11 -6.75
CA ARG A 126 -35.44 5.35 -6.09
C ARG A 126 -36.54 6.11 -6.84
N ARG A 127 -36.81 5.79 -8.12
CA ARG A 127 -37.84 6.47 -8.94
C ARG A 127 -39.22 5.81 -8.90
N THR A 128 -39.37 4.67 -8.25
CA THR A 128 -40.66 3.97 -8.07
C THR A 128 -41.48 4.47 -6.88
N TRP A 129 -41.06 5.53 -6.19
CA TRP A 129 -41.85 6.25 -5.18
C TRP A 129 -42.48 7.53 -5.75
N VAL A 130 -43.18 7.40 -6.89
CA VAL A 130 -44.14 8.41 -7.35
C VAL A 130 -45.50 7.71 -7.37
N HIS A 131 -46.37 8.14 -6.45
CA HIS A 131 -47.70 7.59 -6.21
C HIS A 131 -48.59 7.66 -7.47
N PRO A 132 -49.30 6.58 -7.84
CA PRO A 132 -50.61 6.71 -8.47
C PRO A 132 -51.54 7.36 -7.44
N SER A 133 -52.12 8.50 -7.82
CA SER A 133 -53.26 9.08 -7.14
C SER A 133 -54.34 8.02 -6.95
N GLU A 134 -55.04 8.11 -5.81
CA GLU A 134 -56.18 7.27 -5.39
C GLU A 134 -55.81 6.03 -4.57
N ARG A 135 -55.68 6.25 -3.25
CA ARG A 135 -56.17 5.31 -2.25
C ARG A 135 -56.43 6.04 -0.94
N ASN A 136 -57.73 6.27 -0.67
CA ASN A 136 -58.23 6.67 0.64
C ASN A 136 -57.83 5.61 1.68
N GLY A 137 -57.04 6.00 2.69
CA GLY A 137 -56.65 5.12 3.79
C GLY A 137 -55.55 5.73 4.65
N LYS A 138 -55.93 6.24 5.82
CA LYS A 138 -55.04 6.86 6.82
C LYS A 138 -53.84 5.96 7.14
N GLN A 139 -52.61 6.44 6.94
CA GLN A 139 -51.40 5.83 7.51
C GLN A 139 -50.64 6.87 8.34
N ASN A 140 -50.92 6.88 9.64
CA ASN A 140 -50.14 7.64 10.61
C ASN A 140 -48.78 6.93 10.83
N SER A 141 -47.70 7.41 10.18
CA SER A 141 -46.35 6.95 10.50
C SER A 141 -45.88 7.63 11.79
N LYS A 142 -45.81 6.85 12.88
CA LYS A 142 -45.25 7.34 14.16
C LYS A 142 -43.75 7.58 13.97
N LYS A 143 -43.28 8.80 14.24
CA LYS A 143 -41.85 9.14 14.24
C LYS A 143 -41.16 8.35 15.35
N THR A 144 -40.18 7.52 14.98
CA THR A 144 -39.30 6.85 15.95
C THR A 144 -38.44 7.92 16.63
N ARG A 145 -38.39 7.89 17.96
CA ARG A 145 -37.53 8.78 18.76
C ARG A 145 -36.27 8.01 19.13
N PHE A 146 -35.14 8.71 19.19
CA PHE A 146 -33.85 8.15 19.58
C PHE A 146 -33.93 7.57 21.00
N MET A 147 -33.63 6.28 21.15
CA MET A 147 -33.51 5.62 22.45
C MET A 147 -32.06 5.72 22.90
N LYS A 148 -31.81 6.27 24.09
CA LYS A 148 -30.48 6.28 24.67
C LYS A 148 -30.11 4.86 25.15
N PRO A 149 -28.83 4.46 25.03
CA PRO A 149 -28.38 3.17 25.55
C PRO A 149 -28.59 3.07 27.06
N PRO A 150 -28.79 1.86 27.60
CA PRO A 150 -28.80 1.65 29.05
C PRO A 150 -27.41 1.89 29.62
N ASP A 151 -27.37 2.59 30.75
CA ASP A 151 -26.14 2.86 31.48
C ASP A 151 -25.64 1.55 32.11
N VAL A 152 -24.42 1.15 31.76
CA VAL A 152 -23.62 0.13 32.45
C VAL A 152 -22.37 0.81 32.97
#